data_AF-A0A2E4EIB3-F1
#
_entry.id   AF-A0A2E4EIB3-F1
#
_cell.length_a   1.000
_cell.length_b   1.000
_cell.length_c   1.000
_cell.angle_alpha   90.00
_cell.angle_beta   90.00
_cell.angle_gamma   90.00
#
_symmetry.space_group_name_H-M   'P 1'
#
loop_
_entity.id
_entity.type
_entity.pdbx_description
1 polymer ?
#
loop_
_entity_poly.entity_id
_entity_poly.type
_entity_poly.pdbx_seq_one_letter_code
_entity_poly.pdbx_strand_id
1 'polypeptide(L)'
;MEPNTQIHIEQDGIDLFESTCNRIISEVFGRDPNSTLVTDISDVSDFSVTQEELDNHVALIKEKFGVDMKQKNDWTLLSLCRDIELAKSASVRH
;
A
#
# COMPACT_ATOMS: atom_id res chain seq x y z
N MET A 1 -0.69 44.50 -3.70
CA MET A 1 -1.49 43.26 -3.67
C MET A 1 -0.56 42.14 -4.07
N GLU A 2 -0.22 41.30 -3.10
CA GLU A 2 0.83 40.29 -3.19
C GLU A 2 0.42 39.12 -4.10
N PRO A 3 1.38 38.45 -4.79
CA PRO A 3 1.09 37.27 -5.59
C PRO A 3 0.78 36.08 -4.66
N ASN A 4 -0.40 35.47 -4.84
CA ASN A 4 -0.73 34.17 -4.28
C ASN A 4 0.16 33.11 -4.95
N THR A 5 1.31 32.83 -4.35
CA THR A 5 2.09 31.63 -4.65
C THR A 5 1.25 30.42 -4.26
N GLN A 6 0.57 29.80 -5.23
CA GLN A 6 0.07 28.44 -5.06
C GLN A 6 1.29 27.56 -4.80
N ILE A 7 1.42 27.12 -3.56
CA ILE A 7 2.39 26.11 -3.17
C ILE A 7 1.89 24.81 -3.80
N HIS A 8 2.37 24.51 -5.02
CA HIS A 8 2.38 23.15 -5.52
C HIS A 8 3.36 22.40 -4.62
N ILE A 9 2.85 21.88 -3.50
CA ILE A 9 3.56 20.88 -2.73
C ILE A 9 3.56 19.67 -3.66
N GLU A 10 4.73 19.27 -4.15
CA GLU A 10 4.92 18.06 -4.96
C GLU A 10 4.21 16.88 -4.26
N GLN A 11 2.98 16.59 -4.68
CA GLN A 11 2.17 15.47 -4.19
C GLN A 11 2.68 14.12 -4.71
N ASP A 12 3.70 14.12 -5.58
CA ASP A 12 4.25 12.94 -6.24
C ASP A 12 4.49 11.78 -5.26
N GLY A 13 5.04 12.04 -4.07
CA GLY A 13 5.33 10.97 -3.10
C GLY A 13 4.14 10.44 -2.29
N ILE A 14 3.09 11.25 -2.06
CA ILE A 14 1.92 10.86 -1.27
C ILE A 14 0.87 10.19 -2.17
N ASP A 15 0.70 10.69 -3.40
CA ASP A 15 -0.26 10.16 -4.38
C ASP A 15 0.14 8.75 -4.87
N LEU A 16 1.45 8.51 -5.08
CA LEU A 16 2.00 7.20 -5.42
C LEU A 16 1.73 6.15 -4.32
N PHE A 17 1.84 6.59 -3.07
CA PHE A 17 1.63 5.75 -1.92
C PHE A 17 0.15 5.38 -1.75
N GLU A 18 -0.75 6.36 -1.89
CA GLU A 18 -2.19 6.15 -1.83
C GLU A 18 -2.66 5.23 -2.97
N SER A 19 -2.14 5.42 -4.19
CA SER A 19 -2.46 4.56 -5.35
C SER A 19 -2.09 3.09 -5.11
N THR A 20 -0.89 2.82 -4.59
CA THR A 20 -0.48 1.45 -4.28
C THR A 20 -1.29 0.85 -3.14
N CYS A 21 -1.60 1.62 -2.09
CA CYS A 21 -2.50 1.18 -1.04
C CYS A 21 -3.90 0.85 -1.57
N ASN A 22 -4.46 1.70 -2.41
CA ASN A 22 -5.77 1.47 -3.03
C ASN A 22 -5.79 0.21 -3.90
N ARG A 23 -4.70 -0.05 -4.62
CA ARG A 23 -4.53 -1.28 -5.38
C ARG A 23 -4.44 -2.52 -4.50
N ILE A 24 -3.74 -2.48 -3.37
CA ILE A 24 -3.70 -3.61 -2.44
C ILE A 24 -5.10 -3.84 -1.85
N ILE A 25 -5.77 -2.77 -1.38
CA ILE A 25 -7.12 -2.83 -0.82
C ILE A 25 -8.10 -3.45 -1.80
N SER A 26 -8.05 -3.04 -3.08
CA SER A 26 -8.96 -3.54 -4.10
C SER A 26 -8.55 -4.91 -4.66
N GLU A 27 -7.29 -5.10 -5.06
CA GLU A 27 -6.82 -6.32 -5.74
C GLU A 27 -6.51 -7.49 -4.80
N VAL A 28 -6.14 -7.22 -3.54
CA VAL A 28 -5.82 -8.25 -2.55
C VAL A 28 -6.98 -8.47 -1.61
N PHE A 29 -7.46 -7.41 -0.96
CA PHE A 29 -8.52 -7.53 0.06
C PHE A 29 -9.93 -7.46 -0.51
N GLY A 30 -10.09 -7.15 -1.80
CA GLY A 30 -11.42 -7.04 -2.44
C GLY A 30 -12.30 -5.95 -1.83
N ARG A 31 -11.69 -4.93 -1.21
CA ARG A 31 -12.38 -3.83 -0.53
C ARG A 31 -12.39 -2.58 -1.39
N ASP A 32 -13.36 -1.71 -1.11
CA ASP A 32 -13.42 -0.40 -1.75
C ASP A 32 -12.40 0.54 -1.08
N PRO A 33 -11.45 1.11 -1.85
CA PRO A 33 -10.43 1.99 -1.31
C PRO A 33 -10.97 3.34 -0.81
N ASN A 34 -12.09 3.82 -1.35
CA ASN A 34 -12.72 5.08 -0.90
C ASN A 34 -13.46 4.91 0.43
N SER A 35 -13.87 3.67 0.75
CA SER A 35 -14.50 3.33 2.01
C SER A 35 -13.52 2.88 3.09
N THR A 36 -12.23 2.73 2.76
CA THR A 36 -11.20 2.16 3.65
C THR A 36 -10.09 3.20 3.88
N LEU A 37 -10.09 3.83 5.06
CA LEU A 37 -9.02 4.75 5.44
C LEU A 37 -7.73 3.98 5.72
N VAL A 38 -6.70 4.23 4.92
CA VAL A 38 -5.39 3.58 5.01
C VAL A 38 -4.73 3.71 6.40
N THR A 39 -5.04 4.82 7.08
CA THR A 39 -4.55 5.15 8.43
C THR A 39 -5.25 4.38 9.54
N ASP A 40 -6.42 3.79 9.27
CA ASP A 40 -7.20 3.02 10.26
C ASP A 40 -6.71 1.56 10.35
N ILE A 41 -5.98 1.10 9.34
CA ILE A 41 -5.51 -0.27 9.22
C ILE A 41 -4.23 -0.45 10.03
N SER A 42 -4.40 -0.96 11.25
CA SER A 42 -3.28 -1.27 12.13
C SER A 42 -2.50 -2.52 11.67
N ASP A 43 -3.16 -3.48 11.02
CA ASP A 43 -2.52 -4.70 10.51
C ASP A 43 -3.32 -5.26 9.33
N VAL A 44 -2.67 -5.78 8.29
CA VAL A 44 -3.38 -6.38 7.14
C VAL A 44 -4.14 -7.66 7.50
N SER A 45 -3.78 -8.31 8.62
CA SER A 45 -4.54 -9.44 9.15
C SER A 45 -5.95 -9.05 9.59
N ASP A 46 -6.21 -7.77 9.86
CA ASP A 46 -7.55 -7.27 10.20
C ASP A 46 -8.55 -7.47 9.04
N PHE A 47 -8.06 -7.51 7.80
CA PHE A 47 -8.88 -7.84 6.63
C PHE A 47 -9.19 -9.33 6.46
N SER A 48 -8.54 -10.19 7.26
CA SER A 48 -8.60 -11.64 7.09
C SER A 48 -9.35 -12.26 8.28
N VAL A 49 -10.50 -12.87 8.03
CA VAL A 49 -11.32 -13.48 9.09
C VAL A 49 -10.75 -14.86 9.49
N THR A 50 -10.02 -15.49 8.56
CA THR A 50 -9.41 -16.80 8.76
C THR A 50 -7.93 -16.82 8.40
N GLN A 51 -7.20 -17.80 8.94
CA GLN A 51 -5.79 -18.02 8.61
C GLN A 51 -5.57 -18.40 7.13
N GLU A 52 -6.55 -19.05 6.51
CA GLU A 52 -6.54 -19.38 5.08
C GLU A 52 -6.65 -18.13 4.22
N GLU A 53 -7.57 -17.22 4.53
CA GLU A 53 -7.67 -15.92 3.87
C GLU A 53 -6.39 -15.10 4.04
N LEU A 54 -5.79 -15.11 5.23
CA LEU A 54 -4.53 -14.42 5.48
C LEU A 54 -3.39 -14.99 4.62
N ASP A 55 -3.26 -16.31 4.54
CA ASP A 55 -2.21 -16.93 3.70
C ASP A 55 -2.44 -16.65 2.21
N ASN A 56 -3.70 -16.63 1.78
CA ASN A 56 -4.08 -16.25 0.41
C ASN A 56 -3.74 -14.78 0.11
N HIS A 57 -4.08 -13.85 1.01
CA HIS A 57 -3.71 -12.44 0.85
C HIS A 57 -2.19 -12.24 0.81
N VAL A 58 -1.45 -12.93 1.69
CA VAL A 58 0.02 -12.90 1.69
C VAL A 58 0.59 -13.44 0.39
N ALA A 59 0.04 -14.54 -0.13
CA ALA A 59 0.46 -15.11 -1.41
C ALA A 59 0.18 -14.16 -2.58
N LEU A 60 -1.01 -13.53 -2.62
CA LEU A 60 -1.39 -12.54 -3.63
C LEU A 60 -0.50 -11.31 -3.60
N ILE A 61 -0.14 -10.82 -2.41
CA ILE A 61 0.78 -9.68 -2.26
C ILE A 61 2.15 -10.00 -2.86
N LYS A 62 2.67 -11.19 -2.57
CA LYS A 62 3.95 -11.65 -3.12
C LYS A 62 3.89 -11.83 -4.62
N GLU A 63 2.82 -12.43 -5.15
CA GLU A 63 2.65 -12.68 -6.57
C GLU A 63 2.48 -11.38 -7.37
N LYS A 64 1.60 -10.47 -6.91
CA LYS A 64 1.26 -9.24 -7.64
C LYS A 64 2.29 -8.13 -7.47
N PHE A 65 2.89 -8.02 -6.29
CA PHE A 65 3.75 -6.88 -5.94
C PHE A 65 5.18 -7.27 -5.59
N GLY A 66 5.51 -8.56 -5.55
CA GLY A 66 6.88 -9.03 -5.30
C GLY A 66 7.35 -8.88 -3.85
N VAL A 67 6.44 -8.59 -2.91
CA VAL A 67 6.78 -8.38 -1.49
C VAL A 67 6.41 -9.61 -0.67
N ASP A 68 7.38 -10.17 0.03
CA ASP A 68 7.18 -11.33 0.90
C ASP A 68 6.87 -10.88 2.33
N MET A 69 5.59 -10.89 2.72
CA MET A 69 5.18 -10.46 4.07
C MET A 69 5.72 -11.35 5.19
N LYS A 70 5.98 -12.64 4.91
CA LYS A 70 6.47 -13.60 5.91
C LYS A 70 7.88 -13.25 6.41
N GLN A 71 8.64 -12.47 5.65
CA GLN A 71 9.96 -11.95 6.06
C GLN A 71 9.91 -10.59 6.75
N LYS A 72 8.72 -10.00 6.90
CA LYS A 72 8.55 -8.66 7.49
C LYS A 72 8.07 -8.75 8.93
N ASN A 73 8.63 -7.89 9.77
CA ASN A 73 8.17 -7.69 11.14
C ASN A 73 6.96 -6.75 11.24
N ASP A 74 6.73 -5.93 10.21
CA ASP A 74 5.64 -4.95 10.19
C ASP A 74 4.66 -5.31 9.08
N TRP A 75 3.43 -5.58 9.49
CA TRP A 75 2.31 -6.04 8.66
C TRP A 75 1.27 -4.93 8.46
N THR A 76 1.63 -3.66 8.71
CA THR A 76 0.73 -2.53 8.42
C THR A 76 0.59 -2.35 6.91
N LEU A 77 -0.60 -1.92 6.47
CA LEU A 77 -0.79 -1.60 5.05
C LEU A 77 0.18 -0.51 4.59
N LEU A 78 0.42 0.49 5.44
CA LEU A 78 1.34 1.59 5.15
C LEU A 78 2.77 1.09 4.87
N SER A 79 3.28 0.20 5.71
CA SER A 79 4.59 -0.44 5.51
C SER A 79 4.61 -1.25 4.22
N LEU A 80 3.52 -1.94 3.90
CA LEU A 80 3.42 -2.69 2.65
C LEU A 80 3.51 -1.79 1.42
N CYS A 81 2.71 -0.72 1.37
CA CYS A 81 2.71 0.22 0.26
C CYS A 81 4.09 0.86 0.10
N ARG A 82 4.74 1.22 1.23
CA ARG A 82 6.08 1.78 1.23
C ARG A 82 7.08 0.84 0.56
N ASP A 83 7.11 -0.42 0.95
CA ASP A 83 8.06 -1.39 0.41
C ASP A 83 7.83 -1.69 -1.07
N ILE A 84 6.56 -1.76 -1.50
CA ILE A 84 6.23 -1.94 -2.92
C ILE A 84 6.72 -0.75 -3.74
N GLU A 85 6.49 0.47 -3.28
CA GLU A 85 6.97 1.67 -3.95
C GLU A 85 8.50 1.78 -3.94
N LEU A 86 9.16 1.40 -2.84
CA LEU A 86 10.61 1.33 -2.78
C LEU A 86 11.18 0.27 -3.74
N ALA A 87 10.54 -0.89 -3.83
CA ALA A 87 10.93 -1.96 -4.75
C ALA A 87 10.78 -1.52 -6.23
N LYS A 88 9.68 -0.85 -6.58
CA LYS A 88 9.49 -0.24 -7.91
C LYS A 88 10.57 0.81 -8.20
N SER A 89 10.82 1.70 -7.25
CA SER A 89 11.83 2.77 -7.39
C SER A 89 13.24 2.22 -7.62
N ALA A 90 13.57 1.09 -6.97
CA ALA A 90 14.83 0.39 -7.17
C ALA A 90 14.92 -0.29 -8.55
N SER A 91 13.80 -0.76 -9.09
CA SER A 91 13.75 -1.46 -10.38
C SER A 91 13.82 -0.53 -11.59
N VAL A 92 13.51 0.76 -11.46
CA VAL A 92 13.53 1.76 -12.56
C VAL A 92 14.95 2.30 -12.88
N ARG A 93 15.99 1.89 -12.13
CA ARG A 93 17.38 2.33 -12.37
C ARG A 93 18.18 1.46 -13.36
N HIS A 94 17.53 0.67 -14.21
CA HIS A 94 18.18 -0.20 -15.20
C HIS A 94 17.81 0.18 -16.63
#